data_AF-A0A5B2V8U9-F1
#
_entry.id   AF-A0A5B2V8U9-F1
#
_cell.length_a   1.000
_cell.length_b   1.000
_cell.length_c   1.000
_cell.angle_alpha   90.00
_cell.angle_beta   90.00
_cell.angle_gamma   90.00
#
_symmetry.space_group_name_H-M   'P 1'
#
loop_
_entity.id
_entity.type
_entity.pdbx_description
1 polymer ?
#
loop_
_entity_poly.entity_id
_entity_poly.type
_entity_poly.pdbx_seq_one_letter_code
_entity_poly.pdbx_strand_id
1 'polypeptide(L)'
;MVEPLDFFCFADAPEWLLDLLDGGTQPRLPALPCRDNRAALDRYAAAALERECATLANATPGHRNNSLNAAAFSLGTLVGANALSRDLVHERLLAAASDCGLVASDGRASATATIESGLAAGVQRPRDLGLVAQGARASNAPRRRRSPGRTPSTKPDWYSDCLLGSDGDALPNLANAMVALRSDPALRELVAYDEMLCAPILLQPVQAGESTATPHTPFAPRPVTDTDVGQLQERLQLAGLHRIGRDIIHQAVDMRAHERAFHPVRDYLGALVWDGVPRIDGWLSAYLGTERTAYSAGIGAMFLGAMVARVMEPGCKADYMLVLEGPQGARKSTACAILGGPWFSDNLPDVTSGKDVLQHLPGKWLIEIAELSAMSRAEDAALKAFISRPVERYRPSYGRKEVHQPRQCVFIGTTNKAVYLRDETGGRRYWPVRVGSIDTAALARDRDQLFAEAVRLHRQGARWWPDGAFERQHIRPEQEARFEADAWEDVIASFVANRTTVTLTEVAREGLGFETSRIGTADQRRIAAALERLGWERLRKDSRGNRPWGRSG
;
A
#
# COMPACT_ATOMS: atom_id res chain seq x y z
N MET A 1 -51.77 -34.05 17.61
CA MET A 1 -50.80 -35.08 17.20
C MET A 1 -50.39 -34.78 15.78
N VAL A 2 -49.21 -34.18 15.61
CA VAL A 2 -48.61 -33.86 14.30
C VAL A 2 -47.21 -34.44 14.39
N GLU A 3 -46.91 -35.45 13.58
CA GLU A 3 -45.59 -36.05 13.49
C GLU A 3 -44.62 -35.12 12.74
N PRO A 4 -43.34 -35.00 13.17
CA PRO A 4 -42.36 -34.18 12.51
C PRO A 4 -41.44 -34.99 11.57
N LEU A 5 -41.13 -34.36 10.42
CA LEU A 5 -39.88 -34.47 9.65
C LEU A 5 -39.62 -35.72 8.79
N ASP A 6 -40.34 -35.87 7.68
CA ASP A 6 -39.91 -36.65 6.51
C ASP A 6 -39.56 -35.71 5.32
N PHE A 7 -38.44 -34.98 5.42
CA PHE A 7 -37.97 -34.12 4.32
C PHE A 7 -36.50 -34.30 3.93
N PHE A 8 -35.85 -35.37 4.38
CA PHE A 8 -34.51 -35.75 3.91
C PHE A 8 -34.43 -37.25 3.64
N CYS A 9 -34.55 -37.64 2.36
CA CYS A 9 -34.00 -38.93 1.92
C CYS A 9 -32.47 -38.82 1.99
N PHE A 10 -31.87 -39.43 3.00
CA PHE A 10 -30.42 -39.65 3.01
C PHE A 10 -30.09 -40.74 1.97
N ALA A 11 -29.11 -40.47 1.12
CA ALA A 11 -28.54 -41.49 0.24
C ALA A 11 -27.76 -42.51 1.09
N ASP A 12 -27.84 -43.79 0.71
CA ASP A 12 -27.10 -44.86 1.39
C ASP A 12 -25.59 -44.56 1.39
N ALA A 13 -24.94 -44.88 2.50
CA ALA A 13 -23.50 -44.71 2.64
C ALA A 13 -22.76 -45.58 1.61
N PRO A 14 -21.80 -45.01 0.85
CA PRO A 14 -21.03 -45.78 -0.12
C PRO A 14 -20.17 -46.86 0.58
N GLU A 15 -20.03 -48.02 -0.07
CA GLU A 15 -19.39 -49.22 0.51
C GLU A 15 -18.01 -48.97 1.12
N TRP A 16 -17.19 -48.09 0.52
CA TRP A 16 -15.86 -47.76 1.04
C TRP A 16 -15.89 -47.15 2.46
N LEU A 17 -17.01 -46.52 2.86
CA LEU A 17 -17.20 -45.93 4.18
C LEU A 17 -17.63 -47.00 5.20
N LEU A 18 -18.38 -48.01 4.76
CA LEU A 18 -18.76 -49.17 5.57
C LEU A 18 -17.54 -50.07 5.82
N ASP A 19 -16.69 -50.26 4.80
CA ASP A 19 -15.42 -51.00 4.88
C ASP A 19 -14.45 -50.41 5.91
N LEU A 20 -14.56 -49.11 6.21
CA LEU A 20 -13.73 -48.42 7.19
C LEU A 20 -14.16 -48.71 8.64
N LEU A 21 -15.43 -49.07 8.85
CA LEU A 21 -16.05 -49.29 10.15
C LEU A 21 -15.93 -50.75 10.62
N ASP A 22 -15.81 -51.70 9.69
CA ASP A 22 -15.71 -53.15 9.99
C ASP A 22 -14.29 -53.63 10.38
N GLY A 23 -13.34 -52.70 10.59
CA GLY A 23 -12.16 -52.86 11.44
C GLY A 23 -11.46 -54.23 11.42
N GLY A 24 -10.68 -54.51 10.37
CA GLY A 24 -10.05 -55.83 10.18
C GLY A 24 -8.57 -55.86 9.83
N THR A 25 -7.69 -55.05 10.44
CA THR A 25 -6.28 -55.45 10.58
C THR A 25 -5.64 -54.84 11.81
N GLN A 26 -5.40 -55.67 12.83
CA GLN A 26 -4.59 -55.33 14.00
C GLN A 26 -3.22 -54.76 13.56
N PRO A 27 -2.67 -53.75 14.26
CA PRO A 27 -1.30 -53.32 14.04
C PRO A 27 -0.37 -54.51 14.33
N ARG A 28 0.29 -55.04 13.29
CA ARG A 28 1.42 -55.96 13.45
C ARG A 28 2.45 -55.25 14.31
N LEU A 29 2.85 -55.87 15.43
CA LEU A 29 4.04 -55.48 16.19
C LEU A 29 5.18 -55.23 15.20
N PRO A 30 5.86 -54.07 15.24
CA PRO A 30 6.90 -53.77 14.28
C PRO A 30 8.01 -54.83 14.41
N ALA A 31 8.34 -55.46 13.28
CA ALA A 31 9.51 -56.32 13.17
C ALA A 31 10.75 -55.57 13.68
N LEU A 32 11.60 -56.27 14.43
CA LEU A 32 12.85 -55.74 14.97
C LEU A 32 13.60 -54.92 13.89
N PRO A 33 14.10 -53.71 14.23
CA PRO A 33 14.64 -52.81 13.22
C PRO A 33 15.84 -53.45 12.50
N CYS A 34 15.80 -53.44 11.16
CA CYS A 34 16.97 -53.70 10.34
C CYS A 34 18.07 -52.68 10.67
N ARG A 35 19.33 -53.12 10.67
CA ARG A 35 20.50 -52.31 11.11
C ARG A 35 20.59 -50.92 10.47
N ASP A 36 20.09 -50.74 9.24
CA ASP A 36 20.18 -49.48 8.49
C ASP A 36 19.22 -48.38 8.96
N ASN A 37 18.04 -48.74 9.47
CA ASN A 37 17.11 -47.75 10.05
C ASN A 37 17.65 -47.16 11.34
N ARG A 38 18.43 -47.94 12.11
CA ARG A 38 19.05 -47.44 13.34
C ARG A 38 20.11 -46.38 13.04
N ALA A 39 20.94 -46.58 12.02
CA ALA A 39 21.98 -45.61 11.65
C ALA A 39 21.43 -44.24 11.20
N ALA A 40 20.28 -44.20 10.51
CA ALA A 40 19.65 -42.93 10.12
C ALA A 40 18.99 -42.20 11.30
N LEU A 41 18.37 -42.97 12.20
CA LEU A 41 17.84 -42.44 13.46
C LEU A 41 18.97 -41.88 14.34
N ASP A 42 20.10 -42.59 14.42
CA ASP A 42 21.27 -42.16 15.18
C ASP A 42 21.89 -40.87 14.61
N ARG A 43 21.97 -40.72 13.28
CA ARG A 43 22.43 -39.46 12.64
C ARG A 43 21.50 -38.28 12.90
N TYR A 44 20.18 -38.50 12.78
CA TYR A 44 19.19 -37.48 13.08
C TYR A 44 19.24 -37.06 14.55
N ALA A 45 19.33 -38.03 15.45
CA ALA A 45 19.45 -37.83 16.88
C ALA A 45 20.75 -37.06 17.25
N ALA A 46 21.88 -37.41 16.63
CA ALA A 46 23.15 -36.71 16.81
C ALA A 46 23.09 -35.25 16.30
N ALA A 47 22.54 -35.02 15.10
CA ALA A 47 22.38 -33.67 14.56
C ALA A 47 21.43 -32.80 15.40
N ALA A 48 20.37 -33.40 15.94
CA ALA A 48 19.48 -32.71 16.87
C ALA A 48 20.21 -32.34 18.17
N LEU A 49 20.96 -33.28 18.76
CA LEU A 49 21.78 -33.03 19.95
C LEU A 49 22.79 -31.88 19.73
N GLU A 50 23.51 -31.90 18.61
CA GLU A 50 24.47 -30.85 18.27
C GLU A 50 23.83 -29.48 18.10
N ARG A 51 22.68 -29.41 17.42
CA ARG A 51 21.97 -28.15 17.20
C ARG A 51 21.44 -27.54 18.49
N GLU A 52 20.84 -28.35 19.36
CA GLU A 52 20.32 -27.87 20.65
C GLU A 52 21.46 -27.42 21.58
N CYS A 53 22.57 -28.16 21.63
CA CYS A 53 23.77 -27.75 22.37
C CYS A 53 24.38 -26.45 21.82
N ALA A 54 24.47 -26.29 20.50
CA ALA A 54 24.99 -25.07 19.88
C ALA A 54 24.07 -23.86 20.15
N THR A 55 22.76 -24.08 20.17
CA THR A 55 21.78 -23.02 20.49
C THR A 55 21.92 -22.57 21.92
N LEU A 56 22.06 -23.51 22.86
CA LEU A 56 22.28 -23.22 24.28
C LEU A 56 23.62 -22.52 24.54
N ALA A 57 24.70 -22.97 23.90
CA ALA A 57 26.05 -22.39 24.05
C ALA A 57 26.08 -20.90 23.66
N ASN A 58 25.22 -20.49 22.71
CA ASN A 58 25.12 -19.11 22.22
C ASN A 58 24.03 -18.27 22.93
N ALA A 59 23.40 -18.77 23.99
CA ALA A 59 22.30 -18.09 24.67
C ALA A 59 22.77 -16.84 25.46
N THR A 60 22.06 -15.72 25.28
CA THR A 60 22.36 -14.44 25.94
C THR A 60 22.01 -14.45 27.44
N PRO A 61 22.71 -13.68 28.29
CA PRO A 61 22.38 -13.53 29.72
C PRO A 61 20.89 -13.22 29.93
N GLY A 62 20.26 -13.88 30.91
CA GLY A 62 18.81 -13.77 31.19
C GLY A 62 17.92 -14.79 30.48
N HIS A 63 18.37 -15.39 29.35
CA HIS A 63 17.61 -16.41 28.62
C HIS A 63 18.23 -17.82 28.70
N ARG A 64 19.40 -17.96 29.32
CA ARG A 64 20.18 -19.21 29.39
C ARG A 64 19.45 -20.36 30.07
N ASN A 65 18.82 -20.13 31.23
CA ASN A 65 18.12 -21.20 31.96
C ASN A 65 16.86 -21.68 31.21
N ASN A 66 16.12 -20.75 30.60
CA ASN A 66 14.96 -21.10 29.77
C ASN A 66 15.39 -21.88 28.51
N SER A 67 16.51 -21.49 27.90
CA SER A 67 17.10 -22.21 26.76
C SER A 67 17.59 -23.60 27.16
N LEU A 68 18.17 -23.76 28.35
CA LEU A 68 18.59 -25.04 28.90
C LEU A 68 17.39 -25.97 29.12
N ASN A 69 16.31 -25.47 29.72
CA ASN A 69 15.09 -26.24 29.94
C ASN A 69 14.44 -26.66 28.61
N ALA A 70 14.32 -25.74 27.65
CA ALA A 70 13.77 -26.02 26.32
C ALA A 70 14.59 -27.07 25.55
N ALA A 71 15.92 -26.96 25.58
CA ALA A 71 16.83 -27.94 24.98
C ALA A 71 16.72 -29.31 25.68
N ALA A 72 16.69 -29.33 27.01
CA ALA A 72 16.50 -30.56 27.81
C ALA A 72 15.16 -31.24 27.53
N PHE A 73 14.08 -30.47 27.39
CA PHE A 73 12.76 -30.99 27.00
C PHE A 73 12.78 -31.57 25.59
N SER A 74 13.28 -30.81 24.60
CA SER A 74 13.34 -31.23 23.20
C SER A 74 14.15 -32.53 23.04
N LEU A 75 15.35 -32.61 23.64
CA LEU A 75 16.18 -33.81 23.60
C LEU A 75 15.60 -34.94 24.47
N GLY A 76 14.89 -34.62 25.56
CA GLY A 76 14.12 -35.59 26.35
C GLY A 76 13.07 -36.34 25.54
N THR A 77 12.42 -35.68 24.56
CA THR A 77 11.49 -36.38 23.65
C THR A 77 12.17 -37.43 22.77
N LEU A 78 13.48 -37.26 22.47
CA LEU A 78 14.28 -38.24 21.73
C LEU A 78 14.79 -39.37 22.63
N VAL A 79 15.08 -39.07 23.90
CA VAL A 79 15.38 -40.10 24.92
C VAL A 79 14.16 -40.99 25.15
N GLY A 80 12.96 -40.40 25.28
CA GLY A 80 11.71 -41.15 25.39
C GLY A 80 11.40 -42.01 24.16
N ALA A 81 11.87 -41.59 22.97
CA ALA A 81 11.79 -42.37 21.73
C ALA A 81 12.94 -43.39 21.56
N ASN A 82 13.78 -43.57 22.59
CA ASN A 82 14.94 -44.48 22.62
C ASN A 82 15.98 -44.23 21.50
N ALA A 83 16.09 -42.97 21.06
CA ALA A 83 17.02 -42.51 20.02
C ALA A 83 18.29 -41.84 20.58
N LEU A 84 18.27 -41.39 21.84
CA LEU A 84 19.43 -40.85 22.56
C LEU A 84 19.51 -41.45 23.97
N SER A 85 20.73 -41.60 24.47
CA SER A 85 20.96 -41.93 25.89
C SER A 85 20.70 -40.71 26.77
N ARG A 86 20.01 -40.93 27.89
CA ARG A 86 19.77 -39.90 28.92
C ARG A 86 21.08 -39.32 29.44
N ASP A 87 22.08 -40.16 29.67
CA ASP A 87 23.37 -39.77 30.24
C ASP A 87 24.16 -38.90 29.27
N LEU A 88 24.15 -39.27 27.98
CA LEU A 88 24.81 -38.49 26.92
C LEU A 88 24.19 -37.09 26.79
N VAL A 89 22.86 -37.00 26.82
CA VAL A 89 22.17 -35.69 26.74
C VAL A 89 22.49 -34.85 27.97
N HIS A 90 22.48 -35.46 29.16
CA HIS A 90 22.81 -34.77 30.40
C HIS A 90 24.24 -34.20 30.37
N GLU A 91 25.22 -35.02 30.00
CA GLU A 91 26.62 -34.61 29.89
C GLU A 91 26.82 -33.46 28.91
N ARG A 92 26.21 -33.57 27.72
CA ARG A 92 26.37 -32.59 26.64
C ARG A 92 25.66 -31.26 26.91
N LEU A 93 24.49 -31.29 27.55
CA LEU A 93 23.81 -30.06 27.96
C LEU A 93 24.52 -29.38 29.13
N LEU A 94 25.09 -30.15 30.07
CA LEU A 94 25.86 -29.60 31.18
C LEU A 94 27.14 -28.92 30.69
N ALA A 95 27.82 -29.51 29.71
CA ALA A 95 28.96 -28.89 29.03
C ALA A 95 28.56 -27.58 28.33
N ALA A 96 27.49 -27.59 27.51
CA ALA A 96 27.01 -26.39 26.83
C ALA A 96 26.51 -25.29 27.80
N ALA A 97 25.94 -25.68 28.95
CA ALA A 97 25.56 -24.75 30.02
C ALA A 97 26.79 -24.13 30.73
N SER A 98 27.90 -24.87 30.80
CA SER A 98 29.18 -24.34 31.26
C SER A 98 29.76 -23.34 30.27
N ASP A 99 29.74 -23.68 28.97
CA ASP A 99 30.27 -22.83 27.89
C ASP A 99 29.52 -21.51 27.76
N CYS A 100 28.20 -21.50 27.95
CA CYS A 100 27.43 -20.25 27.97
C CYS A 100 27.52 -19.50 29.30
N GLY A 101 28.28 -20.01 30.29
CA GLY A 101 28.50 -19.37 31.58
C GLY A 101 27.34 -19.49 32.59
N LEU A 102 26.34 -20.34 32.32
CA LEU A 102 25.20 -20.57 33.22
C LEU A 102 25.60 -21.35 34.48
N VAL A 103 26.52 -22.31 34.36
CA VAL A 103 27.04 -23.07 35.52
C VAL A 103 27.81 -22.17 36.48
N ALA A 104 28.51 -21.17 35.96
CA ALA A 104 29.24 -20.19 36.76
C ALA A 104 28.32 -19.19 37.46
N SER A 105 27.15 -18.87 36.88
CA SER A 105 26.21 -17.91 37.45
C SER A 105 25.22 -18.54 38.44
N ASP A 106 24.61 -19.67 38.07
CA ASP A 106 23.46 -20.24 38.79
C ASP A 106 23.84 -21.50 39.58
N GLY A 107 25.08 -21.97 39.40
CA GLY A 107 25.63 -23.14 40.06
C GLY A 107 25.31 -24.45 39.33
N ARG A 108 26.27 -25.38 39.37
CA ARG A 108 26.18 -26.68 38.70
C ARG A 108 24.95 -27.50 39.13
N ALA A 109 24.62 -27.49 40.43
CA ALA A 109 23.47 -28.23 40.96
C ALA A 109 22.13 -27.72 40.40
N SER A 110 21.98 -26.40 40.20
CA SER A 110 20.78 -25.79 39.64
C SER A 110 20.61 -26.13 38.14
N ALA A 111 21.70 -26.08 37.39
CA ALA A 111 21.71 -26.50 35.98
C ALA A 111 21.37 -27.98 35.84
N THR A 112 21.96 -28.84 36.69
CA THR A 112 21.65 -30.28 36.75
C THR A 112 20.16 -30.54 37.03
N ALA A 113 19.57 -29.87 38.03
CA ALA A 113 18.15 -30.02 38.35
C ALA A 113 17.23 -29.58 37.19
N THR A 114 17.60 -28.51 36.48
CA THR A 114 16.86 -28.01 35.31
C THR A 114 16.91 -29.00 34.15
N ILE A 115 18.08 -29.59 33.87
CA ILE A 115 18.25 -30.64 32.86
C ILE A 115 17.41 -31.87 33.22
N GLU A 116 17.44 -32.31 34.47
CA GLU A 116 16.69 -33.48 34.93
C GLU A 116 15.18 -33.29 34.81
N SER A 117 14.68 -32.13 35.20
CA SER A 117 13.25 -31.77 35.08
C SER A 117 12.81 -31.70 33.61
N GLY A 118 13.58 -31.03 32.75
CA GLY A 118 13.29 -30.97 31.31
C GLY A 118 13.32 -32.33 30.63
N LEU A 119 14.32 -33.16 30.94
CA LEU A 119 14.42 -34.53 30.44
C LEU A 119 13.25 -35.40 30.90
N ALA A 120 12.88 -35.33 32.18
CA ALA A 120 11.75 -36.10 32.71
C ALA A 120 10.43 -35.75 32.01
N ALA A 121 10.18 -34.46 31.79
CA ALA A 121 8.99 -34.00 31.05
C ALA A 121 9.03 -34.39 29.56
N GLY A 122 10.21 -34.31 28.93
CA GLY A 122 10.38 -34.71 27.52
C GLY A 122 10.19 -36.20 27.29
N VAL A 123 10.70 -37.05 28.20
CA VAL A 123 10.56 -38.53 28.10
C VAL A 123 9.10 -38.97 28.12
N GLN A 124 8.23 -38.26 28.84
CA GLN A 124 6.79 -38.53 28.87
C GLN A 124 6.08 -38.18 27.55
N ARG A 125 6.74 -37.46 26.63
CA ARG A 125 6.22 -37.08 25.32
C ARG A 125 7.17 -37.54 24.20
N PRO A 126 7.29 -38.87 23.99
CA PRO A 126 8.24 -39.42 23.04
C PRO A 126 7.96 -38.90 21.62
N ARG A 127 9.02 -38.48 20.92
CA ARG A 127 8.91 -37.94 19.56
C ARG A 127 8.61 -39.07 18.57
N ASP A 128 7.64 -38.85 17.69
CA ASP A 128 7.38 -39.78 16.59
C ASP A 128 8.53 -39.70 15.55
N LEU A 129 9.26 -40.80 15.40
CA LEU A 129 10.39 -40.94 14.47
C LEU A 129 10.03 -41.77 13.23
N GLY A 130 8.75 -42.10 13.03
CA GLY A 130 8.27 -42.93 11.92
C GLY A 130 8.65 -42.37 10.55
N LEU A 131 8.55 -41.05 10.35
CA LEU A 131 8.91 -40.38 9.09
C LEU A 131 10.42 -40.37 8.82
N VAL A 132 11.25 -40.27 9.87
CA VAL A 132 12.73 -40.30 9.76
C VAL A 132 13.19 -41.70 9.36
N ALA A 133 12.58 -42.74 9.95
CA ALA A 133 12.83 -44.14 9.60
C ALA A 133 12.30 -44.52 8.20
N GLN A 134 11.28 -43.83 7.69
CA GLN A 134 10.76 -44.02 6.33
C GLN A 134 11.61 -43.30 5.27
N GLY A 135 12.18 -42.14 5.58
CA GLY A 135 13.13 -41.43 4.70
C GLY A 135 14.44 -42.19 4.45
N ALA A 136 14.92 -42.93 5.45
CA ALA A 136 16.14 -43.76 5.33
C ALA A 136 15.96 -44.98 4.41
N ARG A 137 14.76 -45.56 4.37
CA ARG A 137 14.41 -46.66 3.45
C ARG A 137 14.40 -46.22 1.99
N ALA A 138 14.20 -44.92 1.71
CA ALA A 138 14.18 -44.37 0.36
C ALA A 138 15.59 -44.13 -0.22
N SER A 139 16.62 -43.98 0.63
CA SER A 139 17.97 -43.59 0.19
C SER A 139 18.91 -44.74 -0.22
N ASN A 140 18.63 -46.00 0.13
CA ASN A 140 19.57 -47.13 -0.04
C ASN A 140 19.05 -48.33 -0.87
N ALA A 141 18.00 -48.17 -1.68
CA ALA A 141 17.67 -49.18 -2.69
C ALA A 141 18.77 -49.22 -3.78
N PRO A 142 19.20 -50.40 -4.26
CA PRO A 142 20.07 -50.45 -5.44
C PRO A 142 19.36 -49.71 -6.57
N ARG A 143 20.10 -48.86 -7.29
CA ARG A 143 19.61 -47.98 -8.37
C ARG A 143 18.70 -48.76 -9.33
N ARG A 144 17.42 -48.83 -8.99
CA ARG A 144 16.38 -49.37 -9.86
C ARG A 144 16.23 -48.35 -10.96
N ARG A 145 16.43 -48.78 -12.21
CA ARG A 145 16.01 -48.02 -13.40
C ARG A 145 14.63 -47.43 -13.09
N ARG A 146 14.54 -46.10 -13.08
CA ARG A 146 13.27 -45.39 -12.88
C ARG A 146 12.27 -45.97 -13.88
N SER A 147 11.21 -46.60 -13.40
CA SER A 147 9.99 -46.68 -14.18
C SER A 147 9.57 -45.23 -14.45
N PRO A 148 9.23 -44.85 -15.70
CA PRO A 148 8.89 -43.48 -16.01
C PRO A 148 7.58 -43.14 -15.31
N GLY A 149 7.67 -42.52 -14.13
CA GLY A 149 6.61 -41.66 -13.65
C GLY A 149 6.39 -40.61 -14.73
N ARG A 150 5.14 -40.36 -15.06
CA ARG A 150 4.67 -39.53 -16.18
C ARG A 150 5.26 -38.11 -16.09
N THR A 151 6.52 -37.95 -16.50
CA THR A 151 7.15 -36.68 -16.86
C THR A 151 6.51 -36.24 -18.18
N PRO A 152 6.11 -34.96 -18.33
CA PRO A 152 5.94 -34.39 -19.67
C PRO A 152 7.21 -34.74 -20.44
N SER A 153 7.07 -35.38 -21.61
CA SER A 153 8.16 -36.15 -22.24
C SER A 153 9.31 -35.30 -22.79
N THR A 154 9.28 -33.99 -22.60
CA THR A 154 10.32 -33.06 -23.06
C THR A 154 10.33 -31.86 -22.11
N LYS A 155 11.51 -31.58 -21.52
CA LYS A 155 11.76 -30.31 -20.82
C LYS A 155 11.61 -29.17 -21.85
N PRO A 156 11.11 -27.98 -21.45
CA PRO A 156 11.01 -26.84 -22.36
C PRO A 156 12.38 -26.43 -22.91
N ASP A 157 12.42 -25.79 -24.08
CA ASP A 157 13.67 -25.37 -24.74
C ASP A 157 14.55 -24.51 -23.84
N TRP A 158 13.95 -23.57 -23.10
CA TRP A 158 14.67 -22.69 -22.17
C TRP A 158 15.36 -23.43 -21.02
N TYR A 159 15.01 -24.70 -20.76
CA TYR A 159 15.61 -25.47 -19.67
C TYR A 159 17.11 -25.72 -19.90
N SER A 160 17.56 -25.83 -21.16
CA SER A 160 18.98 -26.04 -21.47
C SER A 160 19.88 -24.90 -20.99
N ASP A 161 19.31 -23.71 -20.84
CA ASP A 161 20.02 -22.50 -20.43
C ASP A 161 20.06 -22.33 -18.90
N CYS A 162 19.45 -23.26 -18.15
CA CYS A 162 19.45 -23.22 -16.69
C CYS A 162 20.81 -23.59 -16.10
N LEU A 163 21.16 -22.92 -15.01
CA LEU A 163 22.24 -23.36 -14.12
C LEU A 163 21.89 -24.72 -13.52
N LEU A 164 22.77 -25.69 -13.69
CA LEU A 164 22.60 -27.06 -13.22
C LEU A 164 23.32 -27.26 -11.87
N GLY A 165 22.74 -28.12 -11.03
CA GLY A 165 23.39 -28.63 -9.82
C GLY A 165 24.33 -29.80 -10.12
N SER A 166 24.98 -30.31 -9.07
CA SER A 166 25.81 -31.52 -9.11
C SER A 166 25.09 -32.75 -9.69
N ASP A 167 23.76 -32.75 -9.56
CA ASP A 167 22.90 -33.88 -9.88
C ASP A 167 22.46 -33.85 -11.36
N GLY A 168 22.83 -32.79 -12.10
CA GLY A 168 22.45 -32.54 -13.49
C GLY A 168 21.08 -31.88 -13.67
N ASP A 169 20.33 -31.67 -12.59
CA ASP A 169 19.05 -30.96 -12.61
C ASP A 169 19.21 -29.44 -12.42
N ALA A 170 18.30 -28.66 -13.01
CA ALA A 170 18.29 -27.21 -12.87
C ALA A 170 18.08 -26.78 -11.41
N LEU A 171 18.88 -25.82 -10.97
CA LEU A 171 18.80 -25.26 -9.62
C LEU A 171 17.47 -24.49 -9.42
N PRO A 172 16.79 -24.65 -8.27
CA PRO A 172 15.57 -23.93 -7.94
C PRO A 172 15.89 -22.50 -7.44
N ASN A 173 16.50 -21.69 -8.29
CA ASN A 173 16.97 -20.35 -7.94
C ASN A 173 16.30 -19.27 -8.81
N LEU A 174 16.49 -18.02 -8.41
CA LEU A 174 15.98 -16.85 -9.15
C LEU A 174 16.51 -16.78 -10.58
N ALA A 175 17.78 -17.12 -10.80
CA ALA A 175 18.38 -17.03 -12.14
C ALA A 175 17.64 -17.91 -13.15
N ASN A 176 17.36 -19.16 -12.77
CA ASN A 176 16.65 -20.11 -13.63
C ASN A 176 15.16 -19.75 -13.77
N ALA A 177 14.54 -19.19 -12.73
CA ALA A 177 13.19 -18.63 -12.85
C ALA A 177 13.12 -17.51 -13.89
N MET A 178 14.12 -16.61 -13.89
CA MET A 178 14.23 -15.53 -14.85
C MET A 178 14.54 -16.02 -16.28
N VAL A 179 15.31 -17.11 -16.43
CA VAL A 179 15.48 -17.77 -17.74
C VAL A 179 14.12 -18.17 -18.31
N ALA A 180 13.30 -18.88 -17.52
CA ALA A 180 11.95 -19.26 -17.94
C ALA A 180 11.08 -18.04 -18.29
N LEU A 181 11.04 -17.03 -17.41
CA LEU A 181 10.24 -15.83 -17.60
C LEU A 181 10.70 -14.91 -18.75
N ARG A 182 11.92 -15.07 -19.26
CA ARG A 182 12.43 -14.30 -20.40
C ARG A 182 12.31 -15.06 -21.72
N SER A 183 12.46 -16.38 -21.69
CA SER A 183 12.62 -17.21 -22.89
C SER A 183 11.36 -17.98 -23.27
N ASP A 184 10.52 -18.39 -22.31
CA ASP A 184 9.30 -19.15 -22.60
C ASP A 184 8.28 -18.26 -23.36
N PRO A 185 7.84 -18.61 -24.57
CA PRO A 185 6.88 -17.80 -25.33
C PRO A 185 5.58 -17.48 -24.59
N ALA A 186 5.12 -18.38 -23.72
CA ALA A 186 3.90 -18.18 -22.94
C ALA A 186 4.13 -17.30 -21.69
N LEU A 187 5.38 -17.19 -21.20
CA LEU A 187 5.70 -16.44 -19.98
C LEU A 187 6.38 -15.10 -20.25
N ARG A 188 7.09 -14.97 -21.37
CA ARG A 188 7.91 -13.77 -21.68
C ARG A 188 7.08 -12.49 -21.72
N GLU A 189 5.80 -12.60 -22.08
CA GLU A 189 4.88 -11.46 -22.14
C GLU A 189 3.87 -11.42 -20.99
N LEU A 190 3.97 -12.33 -20.03
CA LEU A 190 2.96 -12.56 -19.00
C LEU A 190 2.76 -11.36 -18.06
N VAL A 191 3.86 -10.74 -17.63
CA VAL A 191 3.84 -9.65 -16.63
C VAL A 191 4.59 -8.42 -17.11
N ALA A 192 4.12 -7.25 -16.71
CA ALA A 192 4.71 -5.94 -16.99
C ALA A 192 4.50 -5.02 -15.79
N TYR A 193 5.36 -4.02 -15.60
CA TYR A 193 5.25 -3.08 -14.49
C TYR A 193 4.52 -1.81 -14.92
N ASP A 194 3.42 -1.49 -14.27
CA ASP A 194 2.71 -0.24 -14.50
C ASP A 194 3.35 0.86 -13.64
N GLU A 195 4.04 1.81 -14.27
CA GLU A 195 4.72 2.92 -13.59
C GLU A 195 3.75 3.92 -12.94
N MET A 196 2.50 3.98 -13.41
CA MET A 196 1.48 4.82 -12.80
C MET A 196 0.98 4.18 -11.51
N LEU A 197 0.55 2.91 -11.60
CA LEU A 197 0.06 2.13 -10.46
C LEU A 197 1.16 1.72 -9.48
N CYS A 198 2.41 1.68 -9.95
CA CYS A 198 3.57 1.16 -9.22
C CYS A 198 3.38 -0.30 -8.78
N ALA A 199 2.89 -1.15 -9.68
CA ALA A 199 2.62 -2.56 -9.40
C ALA A 199 2.84 -3.45 -10.63
N PRO A 200 3.21 -4.72 -10.43
CA PRO A 200 3.20 -5.72 -11.49
C PRO A 200 1.77 -6.00 -11.96
N ILE A 201 1.56 -5.91 -13.26
CA ILE A 201 0.31 -6.23 -13.96
C ILE A 201 0.47 -7.56 -14.68
N LEU A 202 -0.51 -8.44 -14.49
CA LEU A 202 -0.71 -9.63 -15.28
C LEU A 202 -1.44 -9.25 -16.57
N LEU A 203 -0.81 -9.51 -17.72
CA LEU A 203 -1.33 -9.14 -19.05
C LEU A 203 -2.17 -10.25 -19.69
N GLN A 204 -1.97 -11.50 -19.26
CA GLN A 204 -2.66 -12.68 -19.78
C GLN A 204 -2.75 -13.77 -18.70
N PRO A 205 -3.68 -14.73 -18.78
CA PRO A 205 -3.80 -15.78 -17.76
C PRO A 205 -2.55 -16.69 -17.75
N VAL A 206 -2.12 -17.10 -16.54
CA VAL A 206 -0.91 -17.93 -16.36
C VAL A 206 -1.03 -19.32 -17.03
N GLN A 207 -2.24 -19.87 -17.07
CA GLN A 207 -2.55 -21.15 -17.73
C GLN A 207 -3.19 -20.97 -19.11
N ALA A 208 -2.60 -20.11 -19.95
CA ALA A 208 -2.93 -20.05 -21.36
C ALA A 208 -2.41 -21.34 -22.06
N GLY A 209 -3.18 -22.43 -21.96
CA GLY A 209 -2.90 -23.70 -22.63
C GLY A 209 -3.32 -24.91 -21.81
N GLU A 210 -4.61 -25.26 -21.87
CA GLU A 210 -5.19 -26.62 -21.67
C GLU A 210 -6.73 -26.57 -21.51
N SER A 211 -7.32 -25.39 -21.26
CA SER A 211 -8.78 -25.25 -21.30
C SER A 211 -9.28 -25.11 -22.74
N THR A 212 -9.90 -26.17 -23.27
CA THR A 212 -10.69 -26.14 -24.51
C THR A 212 -11.99 -25.36 -24.37
N ALA A 213 -12.34 -24.90 -23.16
CA ALA A 213 -13.42 -23.96 -22.97
C ALA A 213 -12.89 -22.55 -23.22
N THR A 214 -13.30 -21.95 -24.34
CA THR A 214 -13.19 -20.50 -24.57
C THR A 214 -13.76 -19.79 -23.35
N PRO A 215 -12.97 -18.99 -22.61
CA PRO A 215 -13.52 -18.12 -21.59
C PRO A 215 -14.59 -17.25 -22.25
N HIS A 216 -15.81 -17.22 -21.70
CA HIS A 216 -16.90 -16.39 -22.23
C HIS A 216 -16.58 -14.88 -22.15
N THR A 217 -15.50 -14.50 -21.46
CA THR A 217 -15.04 -13.12 -21.31
C THR A 217 -13.53 -13.03 -21.59
N PRO A 218 -13.08 -12.10 -22.45
CA PRO A 218 -11.65 -11.88 -22.67
C PRO A 218 -10.97 -11.43 -21.37
N PHE A 219 -9.75 -11.90 -21.13
CA PHE A 219 -8.96 -11.53 -19.95
C PHE A 219 -8.61 -10.04 -20.00
N ALA A 220 -8.92 -9.31 -18.94
CA ALA A 220 -8.53 -7.91 -18.78
C ALA A 220 -7.24 -7.82 -17.94
N PRO A 221 -6.23 -7.04 -18.37
CA PRO A 221 -5.03 -6.78 -17.57
C PRO A 221 -5.38 -6.31 -16.16
N ARG A 222 -4.73 -6.89 -15.15
CA ARG A 222 -4.98 -6.59 -13.73
C ARG A 222 -3.73 -6.78 -12.87
N PRO A 223 -3.68 -6.21 -11.66
CA PRO A 223 -2.58 -6.49 -10.73
C PRO A 223 -2.37 -7.99 -10.51
N VAL A 224 -1.09 -8.37 -10.39
CA VAL A 224 -0.70 -9.73 -10.01
C VAL A 224 -1.22 -10.01 -8.59
N THR A 225 -1.75 -11.22 -8.40
CA THR A 225 -2.22 -11.73 -7.12
C THR A 225 -1.36 -12.89 -6.63
N ASP A 226 -1.51 -13.23 -5.36
CA ASP A 226 -0.88 -14.41 -4.77
C ASP A 226 -1.26 -15.72 -5.45
N THR A 227 -2.48 -15.79 -6.00
CA THR A 227 -2.94 -16.94 -6.78
C THR A 227 -2.15 -17.10 -8.08
N ASP A 228 -1.85 -16.00 -8.78
CA ASP A 228 -1.08 -16.04 -10.03
C ASP A 228 0.37 -16.49 -9.77
N VAL A 229 0.95 -16.04 -8.65
CA VAL A 229 2.28 -16.47 -8.18
C VAL A 229 2.28 -17.97 -7.90
N GLY A 230 1.23 -18.50 -7.26
CA GLY A 230 1.07 -19.94 -7.04
C GLY A 230 0.96 -20.75 -8.34
N GLN A 231 0.17 -20.26 -9.31
CA GLN A 231 0.03 -20.90 -10.62
C GLN A 231 1.35 -20.91 -11.41
N LEU A 232 2.10 -19.81 -11.35
CA LEU A 232 3.40 -19.72 -11.99
C LEU A 232 4.41 -20.65 -11.31
N GLN A 233 4.37 -20.73 -9.97
CA GLN A 233 5.19 -21.67 -9.21
C GLN A 233 4.94 -23.12 -9.65
N GLU A 234 3.67 -23.55 -9.68
CA GLU A 234 3.27 -24.88 -10.13
C GLU A 234 3.78 -25.17 -11.55
N ARG A 235 3.54 -24.24 -12.49
CA ARG A 235 3.96 -24.38 -13.89
C ARG A 235 5.48 -24.58 -14.01
N LEU A 236 6.28 -23.79 -13.28
CA LEU A 236 7.73 -23.94 -13.31
C LEU A 236 8.22 -25.23 -12.62
N GLN A 237 7.53 -25.68 -11.57
CA GLN A 237 7.83 -26.97 -10.93
C GLN A 237 7.56 -28.15 -11.87
N LEU A 238 6.46 -28.11 -12.62
CA LEU A 238 6.12 -29.10 -13.65
C LEU A 238 7.10 -29.06 -14.84
N ALA A 239 7.62 -27.88 -15.18
CA ALA A 239 8.64 -27.69 -16.21
C ALA A 239 10.06 -28.18 -15.80
N GLY A 240 10.25 -28.63 -14.55
CA GLY A 240 11.50 -29.22 -14.09
C GLY A 240 12.26 -28.42 -13.02
N LEU A 241 11.74 -27.26 -12.58
CA LEU A 241 12.25 -26.50 -11.43
C LEU A 241 11.58 -26.98 -10.13
N HIS A 242 11.65 -28.28 -9.85
CA HIS A 242 10.80 -28.99 -8.89
C HIS A 242 10.75 -28.42 -7.46
N ARG A 243 11.80 -27.73 -7.02
CA ARG A 243 11.92 -27.20 -5.65
C ARG A 243 11.84 -25.68 -5.56
N ILE A 244 11.44 -25.01 -6.65
CA ILE A 244 11.35 -23.55 -6.62
C ILE A 244 10.27 -23.10 -5.62
N GLY A 245 10.65 -22.16 -4.75
CA GLY A 245 9.82 -21.63 -3.68
C GLY A 245 9.07 -20.37 -4.09
N ARG A 246 7.98 -20.08 -3.39
CA ARG A 246 7.10 -18.92 -3.65
C ARG A 246 7.82 -17.58 -3.61
N ASP A 247 8.72 -17.37 -2.66
CA ASP A 247 9.48 -16.10 -2.54
C ASP A 247 10.35 -15.83 -3.77
N ILE A 248 10.91 -16.88 -4.38
CA ILE A 248 11.69 -16.76 -5.62
C ILE A 248 10.78 -16.33 -6.77
N ILE A 249 9.56 -16.85 -6.82
CA ILE A 249 8.58 -16.48 -7.87
C ILE A 249 8.12 -15.03 -7.68
N HIS A 250 7.81 -14.59 -6.46
CA HIS A 250 7.52 -13.19 -6.17
C HIS A 250 8.63 -12.27 -6.67
N GLN A 251 9.89 -12.59 -6.31
CA GLN A 251 11.04 -11.83 -6.76
C GLN A 251 11.22 -11.85 -8.29
N ALA A 252 11.01 -13.01 -8.92
CA ALA A 252 11.13 -13.17 -10.36
C ALA A 252 10.04 -12.39 -11.12
N VAL A 253 8.80 -12.40 -10.62
CA VAL A 253 7.68 -11.62 -11.17
C VAL A 253 7.98 -10.13 -11.07
N ASP A 254 8.39 -9.64 -9.90
CA ASP A 254 8.74 -8.24 -9.71
C ASP A 254 9.85 -7.80 -10.66
N MET A 255 10.93 -8.58 -10.75
CA MET A 255 12.05 -8.28 -11.66
C MET A 255 11.63 -8.32 -13.12
N ARG A 256 10.86 -9.34 -13.53
CA ARG A 256 10.39 -9.46 -14.91
C ARG A 256 9.42 -8.35 -15.29
N ALA A 257 8.53 -7.96 -14.39
CA ALA A 257 7.62 -6.85 -14.61
C ALA A 257 8.41 -5.55 -14.85
N HIS A 258 9.42 -5.26 -14.03
CA HIS A 258 10.23 -4.03 -14.18
C HIS A 258 11.03 -3.99 -15.49
N GLU A 259 11.51 -5.14 -16.01
CA GLU A 259 12.13 -5.22 -17.34
C GLU A 259 11.18 -4.82 -18.47
N ARG A 260 9.87 -4.88 -18.21
CA ARG A 260 8.79 -4.58 -19.15
C ARG A 260 7.90 -3.47 -18.60
N ALA A 261 8.52 -2.44 -18.01
CA ALA A 261 7.79 -1.30 -17.50
C ALA A 261 7.10 -0.52 -18.63
N PHE A 262 5.91 -0.01 -18.34
CA PHE A 262 5.14 0.89 -19.21
C PHE A 262 4.40 1.91 -18.35
N HIS A 263 3.94 3.00 -18.97
CA HIS A 263 3.20 4.03 -18.25
C HIS A 263 1.87 4.31 -18.96
N PRO A 264 0.74 3.80 -18.48
CA PRO A 264 -0.52 3.81 -19.22
C PRO A 264 -1.01 5.21 -19.58
N VAL A 265 -0.81 6.21 -18.69
CA VAL A 265 -1.20 7.59 -18.98
C VAL A 265 -0.29 8.26 -20.01
N ARG A 266 1.02 7.97 -20.01
CA ARG A 266 1.95 8.51 -21.02
C ARG A 266 1.69 7.88 -22.38
N ASP A 267 1.43 6.58 -22.41
CA ASP A 267 1.07 5.86 -23.63
C ASP A 267 -0.23 6.41 -24.21
N TYR A 268 -1.25 6.62 -23.38
CA TYR A 268 -2.50 7.28 -23.75
C TYR A 268 -2.26 8.70 -24.30
N LEU A 269 -1.59 9.58 -23.54
CA LEU A 269 -1.31 10.96 -23.96
C LEU A 269 -0.43 11.04 -25.21
N GLY A 270 0.49 10.08 -25.38
CA GLY A 270 1.39 9.98 -26.53
C GLY A 270 0.67 9.55 -27.82
N ALA A 271 -0.42 8.78 -27.69
CA ALA A 271 -1.24 8.31 -28.81
C ALA A 271 -2.26 9.35 -29.30
N LEU A 272 -2.56 10.39 -28.52
CA LEU A 272 -3.53 11.43 -28.89
C LEU A 272 -3.06 12.26 -30.09
N VAL A 273 -3.99 12.54 -31.01
CA VAL A 273 -3.78 13.41 -32.17
C VAL A 273 -4.73 14.60 -32.06
N TRP A 274 -4.15 15.80 -31.97
CA TRP A 274 -4.91 17.05 -31.92
C TRP A 274 -5.46 17.40 -33.30
N ASP A 275 -6.74 17.76 -33.35
CA ASP A 275 -7.46 18.11 -34.57
C ASP A 275 -7.24 19.56 -35.05
N GLY A 276 -6.46 20.35 -34.31
CA GLY A 276 -6.15 21.74 -34.65
C GLY A 276 -7.19 22.76 -34.19
N VAL A 277 -8.28 22.35 -33.54
CA VAL A 277 -9.31 23.26 -33.03
C VAL A 277 -8.99 23.61 -31.57
N PRO A 278 -8.77 24.90 -31.25
CA PRO A 278 -8.45 25.32 -29.88
C PRO A 278 -9.70 25.25 -28.99
N ARG A 279 -9.59 24.53 -27.89
CA ARG A 279 -10.67 24.27 -26.90
C ARG A 279 -10.24 24.54 -25.46
N ILE A 280 -8.94 24.44 -25.17
CA ILE A 280 -8.42 24.45 -23.80
C ILE A 280 -8.69 25.77 -23.04
N ASP A 281 -8.83 26.90 -23.73
CA ASP A 281 -9.17 28.17 -23.08
C ASP A 281 -10.67 28.31 -22.79
N GLY A 282 -11.51 27.50 -23.43
CA GLY A 282 -12.97 27.61 -23.39
C GLY A 282 -13.66 26.51 -22.58
N TRP A 283 -12.95 25.45 -22.18
CA TRP A 283 -13.58 24.20 -21.76
C TRP A 283 -14.44 24.35 -20.48
N LEU A 284 -14.02 25.16 -19.50
CA LEU A 284 -14.83 25.41 -18.31
C LEU A 284 -16.17 26.06 -18.65
N SER A 285 -16.17 27.00 -19.60
CA SER A 285 -17.40 27.65 -20.04
C SER A 285 -18.25 26.74 -20.92
N ALA A 286 -17.61 26.10 -21.91
CA ALA A 286 -18.29 25.27 -22.90
C ALA A 286 -18.94 24.02 -22.30
N TYR A 287 -18.30 23.38 -21.31
CA TYR A 287 -18.76 22.10 -20.78
C TYR A 287 -19.26 22.17 -19.33
N LEU A 288 -18.75 23.09 -18.51
CA LEU A 288 -19.19 23.21 -17.11
C LEU A 288 -20.15 24.39 -16.89
N GLY A 289 -20.50 25.14 -17.95
CA GLY A 289 -21.44 26.26 -17.88
C GLY A 289 -20.91 27.46 -17.07
N THR A 290 -19.60 27.55 -16.88
CA THR A 290 -18.96 28.69 -16.19
C THR A 290 -19.01 29.95 -17.05
N GLU A 291 -19.09 31.11 -16.42
CA GLU A 291 -18.95 32.39 -17.11
C GLU A 291 -17.58 32.50 -17.80
N ARG A 292 -17.57 32.88 -19.09
CA ARG A 292 -16.33 32.99 -19.86
C ARG A 292 -15.61 34.31 -19.53
N THR A 293 -14.61 34.21 -18.67
CA THR A 293 -13.73 35.32 -18.27
C THR A 293 -12.26 34.96 -18.51
N ALA A 294 -11.37 35.96 -18.48
CA ALA A 294 -9.92 35.74 -18.52
C ALA A 294 -9.44 34.83 -17.39
N TYR A 295 -10.07 34.94 -16.21
CA TYR A 295 -9.84 34.04 -15.07
C TYR A 295 -10.16 32.59 -15.44
N SER A 296 -11.41 32.31 -15.87
CA SER A 296 -11.87 30.95 -16.20
C SER A 296 -11.03 30.32 -17.32
N ALA A 297 -10.69 31.08 -18.37
CA ALA A 297 -9.87 30.60 -19.47
C ALA A 297 -8.46 30.21 -18.99
N GLY A 298 -7.81 31.12 -18.25
CA GLY A 298 -6.45 30.91 -17.77
C GLY A 298 -6.33 29.72 -16.82
N ILE A 299 -7.15 29.66 -15.75
CA ILE A 299 -7.09 28.55 -14.80
C ILE A 299 -7.48 27.21 -15.43
N GLY A 300 -8.42 27.23 -16.39
CA GLY A 300 -8.85 26.04 -17.11
C GLY A 300 -7.71 25.44 -17.94
N ALA A 301 -7.00 26.27 -18.70
CA ALA A 301 -5.84 25.86 -19.48
C ALA A 301 -4.68 25.39 -18.59
N MET A 302 -4.38 26.16 -17.53
CA MET A 302 -3.32 25.82 -16.58
C MET A 302 -3.61 24.50 -15.84
N PHE A 303 -4.86 24.23 -15.48
CA PHE A 303 -5.22 22.99 -14.79
C PHE A 303 -4.99 21.74 -15.66
N LEU A 304 -5.46 21.74 -16.91
CA LEU A 304 -5.21 20.65 -17.85
C LEU A 304 -3.71 20.53 -18.19
N GLY A 305 -3.01 21.65 -18.31
CA GLY A 305 -1.55 21.68 -18.44
C GLY A 305 -0.83 21.03 -17.26
N ALA A 306 -1.26 21.30 -16.03
CA ALA A 306 -0.68 20.72 -14.81
C ALA A 306 -0.95 19.21 -14.72
N MET A 307 -2.13 18.74 -15.17
CA MET A 307 -2.43 17.31 -15.30
C MET A 307 -1.43 16.61 -16.21
N VAL A 308 -1.18 17.17 -17.39
CA VAL A 308 -0.20 16.62 -18.34
C VAL A 308 1.21 16.68 -17.75
N ALA A 309 1.60 17.82 -17.17
CA ALA A 309 2.93 18.03 -16.60
C ALA A 309 3.24 17.01 -15.49
N ARG A 310 2.28 16.68 -14.61
CA ARG A 310 2.48 15.71 -13.54
C ARG A 310 2.84 14.31 -14.04
N VAL A 311 2.36 13.92 -15.22
CA VAL A 311 2.64 12.62 -15.84
C VAL A 311 3.94 12.66 -16.64
N MET A 312 4.18 13.74 -17.39
CA MET A 312 5.35 13.89 -18.24
C MET A 312 6.61 14.25 -17.45
N GLU A 313 6.45 14.95 -16.33
CA GLU A 313 7.51 15.41 -15.41
C GLU A 313 7.12 15.06 -13.96
N PRO A 314 7.18 13.77 -13.56
CA PRO A 314 6.81 13.36 -12.21
C PRO A 314 7.53 14.14 -11.13
N GLY A 315 6.74 14.66 -10.19
CA GLY A 315 7.23 15.52 -9.12
C GLY A 315 7.43 16.99 -9.47
N CYS A 316 7.01 17.44 -10.67
CA CYS A 316 6.92 18.86 -10.98
C CYS A 316 6.03 19.62 -9.97
N LYS A 317 6.13 20.95 -9.95
CA LYS A 317 5.27 21.76 -9.09
C LYS A 317 3.89 21.93 -9.71
N ALA A 318 2.86 21.61 -8.94
CA ALA A 318 1.46 21.88 -9.22
C ALA A 318 0.80 22.23 -7.89
N ASP A 319 0.89 23.51 -7.51
CA ASP A 319 0.47 24.00 -6.19
C ASP A 319 -1.03 24.34 -6.12
N TYR A 320 -1.70 24.38 -7.27
CA TYR A 320 -3.07 24.83 -7.40
C TYR A 320 -4.04 23.67 -7.66
N MET A 321 -5.26 23.84 -7.19
CA MET A 321 -6.37 22.89 -7.27
C MET A 321 -7.61 23.65 -7.72
N LEU A 322 -8.24 23.15 -8.78
CA LEU A 322 -9.54 23.65 -9.22
C LEU A 322 -10.61 23.27 -8.18
N VAL A 323 -11.56 24.16 -7.89
CA VAL A 323 -12.68 23.86 -6.98
C VAL A 323 -14.01 24.17 -7.68
N LEU A 324 -14.76 23.13 -8.02
CA LEU A 324 -16.07 23.26 -8.66
C LEU A 324 -17.14 23.58 -7.61
N GLU A 325 -17.72 24.77 -7.68
CA GLU A 325 -18.82 25.21 -6.83
C GLU A 325 -20.14 25.23 -7.60
N GLY A 326 -21.18 24.63 -7.03
CA GLY A 326 -22.51 24.63 -7.63
C GLY A 326 -23.47 23.76 -6.85
N PRO A 327 -24.78 23.79 -7.17
CA PRO A 327 -25.77 23.04 -6.42
C PRO A 327 -25.49 21.53 -6.41
N GLN A 328 -26.04 20.84 -5.41
CA GLN A 328 -26.04 19.38 -5.39
C GLN A 328 -26.75 18.86 -6.65
N GLY A 329 -26.26 17.76 -7.22
CA GLY A 329 -26.81 17.20 -8.46
C GLY A 329 -26.35 17.89 -9.74
N ALA A 330 -25.51 18.93 -9.68
CA ALA A 330 -24.97 19.61 -10.87
C ALA A 330 -24.00 18.75 -11.73
N ARG A 331 -23.79 17.47 -11.41
CA ARG A 331 -22.87 16.53 -12.10
C ARG A 331 -21.38 16.87 -12.02
N LYS A 332 -20.96 17.61 -10.98
CA LYS A 332 -19.55 17.98 -10.72
C LYS A 332 -18.63 16.77 -10.66
N SER A 333 -18.93 15.80 -9.79
CA SER A 333 -18.14 14.57 -9.63
C SER A 333 -18.13 13.72 -10.91
N THR A 334 -19.22 13.75 -11.70
CA THR A 334 -19.25 13.09 -13.02
C THR A 334 -18.30 13.76 -14.01
N ALA A 335 -18.19 15.09 -14.02
CA ALA A 335 -17.22 15.80 -14.84
C ALA A 335 -15.77 15.46 -14.42
N CYS A 336 -15.50 15.38 -13.12
CA CYS A 336 -14.21 14.91 -12.59
C CYS A 336 -13.89 13.48 -13.06
N ALA A 337 -14.86 12.57 -12.94
CA ALA A 337 -14.70 11.18 -13.39
C ALA A 337 -14.43 11.08 -14.89
N ILE A 338 -15.11 11.88 -15.71
CA ILE A 338 -14.83 11.97 -17.15
C ILE A 338 -13.41 12.44 -17.38
N LEU A 339 -12.97 13.56 -16.79
CA LEU A 339 -11.62 14.08 -16.97
C LEU A 339 -10.53 13.07 -16.55
N GLY A 340 -10.66 12.47 -15.36
CA GLY A 340 -9.70 11.51 -14.83
C GLY A 340 -9.71 10.16 -15.55
N GLY A 341 -10.84 9.77 -16.15
CA GLY A 341 -10.99 8.51 -16.86
C GLY A 341 -10.71 7.30 -15.94
N PRO A 342 -10.05 6.24 -16.44
CA PRO A 342 -9.70 5.05 -15.64
C PRO A 342 -8.80 5.34 -14.42
N TRP A 343 -8.11 6.49 -14.42
CA TRP A 343 -7.17 6.90 -13.37
C TRP A 343 -7.79 7.91 -12.38
N PHE A 344 -9.12 7.99 -12.34
CA PHE A 344 -9.85 8.82 -11.40
C PHE A 344 -9.95 8.16 -10.00
N SER A 345 -10.03 8.99 -8.97
CA SER A 345 -10.48 8.62 -7.63
C SER A 345 -11.49 9.65 -7.14
N ASP A 346 -12.64 9.20 -6.66
CA ASP A 346 -13.72 10.03 -6.12
C ASP A 346 -13.50 10.45 -4.66
N ASN A 347 -12.49 9.87 -4.01
CA ASN A 347 -12.15 10.14 -2.63
C ASN A 347 -10.63 10.30 -2.44
N LEU A 348 -10.27 11.11 -1.44
CA LEU A 348 -8.93 11.21 -0.87
C LEU A 348 -9.02 10.84 0.61
N PRO A 349 -8.32 9.79 1.08
CA PRO A 349 -8.20 9.52 2.51
C PRO A 349 -7.69 10.74 3.26
N ASP A 350 -8.01 10.85 4.55
CA ASP A 350 -7.58 11.95 5.39
C ASP A 350 -6.07 12.20 5.24
N VAL A 351 -5.69 13.41 4.83
CA VAL A 351 -4.30 13.81 4.60
C VAL A 351 -3.44 13.74 5.86
N THR A 352 -4.08 13.69 7.04
CA THR A 352 -3.42 13.53 8.35
C THR A 352 -3.27 12.06 8.77
N SER A 353 -3.94 11.12 8.10
CA SER A 353 -3.88 9.66 8.36
C SER A 353 -2.53 9.01 8.04
N GLY A 354 -1.51 9.80 7.68
CA GLY A 354 -0.15 9.33 7.54
C GLY A 354 0.07 8.51 6.27
N LYS A 355 0.19 7.19 6.40
CA LYS A 355 0.65 6.31 5.32
C LYS A 355 -0.46 5.95 4.32
N ASP A 356 -1.70 5.89 4.75
CA ASP A 356 -2.81 5.39 3.93
C ASP A 356 -3.09 6.32 2.74
N VAL A 357 -3.10 7.63 2.98
CA VAL A 357 -3.21 8.64 1.91
C VAL A 357 -2.07 8.54 0.89
N LEU A 358 -0.85 8.20 1.34
CA LEU A 358 0.32 8.06 0.45
C LEU A 358 0.23 6.80 -0.41
N GLN A 359 -0.30 5.71 0.14
CA GLN A 359 -0.54 4.45 -0.59
C GLN A 359 -1.73 4.51 -1.54
N HIS A 360 -2.59 5.53 -1.41
CA HIS A 360 -3.76 5.73 -2.28
C HIS A 360 -3.43 6.44 -3.60
N LEU A 361 -2.34 7.22 -3.64
CA LEU A 361 -1.94 8.00 -4.82
C LEU A 361 -1.52 7.18 -6.05
N PRO A 362 -0.78 6.05 -5.93
CA PRO A 362 -0.39 5.25 -7.08
C PRO A 362 -1.60 4.84 -7.94
N GLY A 363 -1.47 5.00 -9.25
CA GLY A 363 -2.52 4.67 -10.21
C GLY A 363 -3.52 5.80 -10.48
N LYS A 364 -3.43 6.93 -9.75
CA LYS A 364 -4.40 8.02 -9.80
C LYS A 364 -3.85 9.26 -10.47
N TRP A 365 -4.50 9.73 -11.52
CA TRP A 365 -4.13 10.94 -12.25
C TRP A 365 -4.89 12.17 -11.74
N LEU A 366 -6.17 11.99 -11.43
CA LEU A 366 -7.04 13.01 -10.88
C LEU A 366 -7.76 12.46 -9.65
N ILE A 367 -7.64 13.16 -8.53
CA ILE A 367 -8.30 12.80 -7.27
C ILE A 367 -9.27 13.90 -6.88
N GLU A 368 -10.55 13.55 -6.77
CA GLU A 368 -11.59 14.42 -6.22
C GLU A 368 -11.49 14.48 -4.70
N ILE A 369 -11.62 15.71 -4.18
CA ILE A 369 -11.80 15.99 -2.77
C ILE A 369 -13.23 16.49 -2.61
N ALA A 370 -14.12 15.55 -2.31
CA ALA A 370 -15.53 15.81 -2.07
C ALA A 370 -15.71 16.62 -0.78
N GLU A 371 -16.75 17.46 -0.77
CA GLU A 371 -17.17 18.22 0.42
C GLU A 371 -16.08 19.08 1.06
N LEU A 372 -15.28 19.77 0.24
CA LEU A 372 -14.19 20.65 0.72
C LEU A 372 -14.63 21.64 1.83
N SER A 373 -15.89 22.07 1.80
CA SER A 373 -16.47 23.01 2.78
C SER A 373 -16.69 22.44 4.20
N ALA A 374 -16.61 21.11 4.37
CA ALA A 374 -16.77 20.45 5.67
C ALA A 374 -15.46 20.43 6.47
N MET A 375 -14.31 20.60 5.82
CA MET A 375 -12.99 20.55 6.46
C MET A 375 -12.80 21.67 7.49
N SER A 376 -12.18 21.36 8.62
CA SER A 376 -11.69 22.31 9.61
C SER A 376 -10.53 23.16 9.05
N ARG A 377 -10.17 24.25 9.74
CA ARG A 377 -9.00 25.08 9.36
C ARG A 377 -7.68 24.31 9.40
N ALA A 378 -7.56 23.34 10.31
CA ALA A 378 -6.36 22.52 10.43
C ALA A 378 -6.24 21.51 9.28
N GLU A 379 -7.35 20.86 8.92
CA GLU A 379 -7.41 19.94 7.77
C GLU A 379 -7.15 20.68 6.46
N ASP A 380 -7.72 21.87 6.28
CA ASP A 380 -7.47 22.72 5.11
C ASP A 380 -5.98 23.12 4.98
N ALA A 381 -5.34 23.51 6.09
CA ALA A 381 -3.91 23.80 6.11
C ALA A 381 -3.05 22.57 5.77
N ALA A 382 -3.42 21.40 6.31
CA ALA A 382 -2.75 20.13 6.01
C ALA A 382 -2.93 19.74 4.54
N LEU A 383 -4.13 19.93 3.98
CA LEU A 383 -4.43 19.66 2.58
C LEU A 383 -3.62 20.57 1.64
N LYS A 384 -3.55 21.88 1.93
CA LYS A 384 -2.71 22.82 1.16
C LYS A 384 -1.24 22.40 1.14
N ALA A 385 -0.71 22.03 2.31
CA ALA A 385 0.65 21.50 2.41
C ALA A 385 0.79 20.18 1.65
N PHE A 386 -0.25 19.34 1.67
CA PHE A 386 -0.29 18.08 0.92
C PHE A 386 -0.23 18.33 -0.58
N ILE A 387 -1.10 19.17 -1.16
CA ILE A 387 -1.17 19.49 -2.61
C ILE A 387 0.19 19.92 -3.17
N SER A 388 0.93 20.78 -2.46
CA SER A 388 2.23 21.33 -2.88
C SER A 388 3.41 20.34 -2.87
N ARG A 389 3.24 19.12 -2.35
CA ARG A 389 4.33 18.14 -2.26
C ARG A 389 4.76 17.66 -3.66
N PRO A 390 6.07 17.63 -3.96
CA PRO A 390 6.58 17.08 -5.21
C PRO A 390 6.82 15.57 -5.14
N VAL A 391 7.17 15.05 -3.96
CA VAL A 391 7.58 13.65 -3.78
C VAL A 391 7.03 13.14 -2.46
N GLU A 392 6.44 11.95 -2.49
CA GLU A 392 6.06 11.17 -1.33
C GLU A 392 7.24 10.32 -0.86
N ARG A 393 7.43 10.26 0.47
CA ARG A 393 8.41 9.39 1.10
C ARG A 393 7.69 8.56 2.15
N TYR A 394 7.63 7.26 1.92
CA TYR A 394 6.98 6.34 2.84
C TYR A 394 7.51 4.93 2.66
N ARG A 395 7.28 4.06 3.65
CA ARG A 395 7.57 2.64 3.55
C ARG A 395 6.26 1.89 3.28
N PRO A 396 6.04 1.29 2.09
CA PRO A 396 4.82 0.56 1.76
C PRO A 396 4.51 -0.56 2.77
N SER A 397 3.26 -1.00 2.84
CA SER A 397 2.91 -2.14 3.71
C SER A 397 3.67 -3.38 3.26
N TYR A 398 4.30 -4.08 4.22
CA TYR A 398 5.22 -5.19 3.96
C TYR A 398 6.49 -4.85 3.15
N GLY A 399 6.67 -3.58 2.76
CA GLY A 399 7.89 -3.10 2.12
C GLY A 399 9.09 -3.20 3.07
N ARG A 400 10.26 -3.56 2.53
CA ARG A 400 11.51 -3.63 3.32
C ARG A 400 12.25 -2.29 3.38
N LYS A 401 11.97 -1.38 2.45
CA LYS A 401 12.67 -0.10 2.26
C LYS A 401 11.67 1.05 2.15
N GLU A 402 12.12 2.26 2.50
CA GLU A 402 11.43 3.50 2.14
C GLU A 402 11.47 3.66 0.61
N VAL A 403 10.36 4.09 0.03
CA VAL A 403 10.26 4.45 -1.38
C VAL A 403 10.11 5.96 -1.50
N HIS A 404 10.68 6.50 -2.57
CA HIS A 404 10.51 7.88 -2.98
C HIS A 404 9.64 7.85 -4.23
N GLN A 405 8.43 8.36 -4.13
CA GLN A 405 7.49 8.36 -5.24
C GLN A 405 7.28 9.80 -5.70
N PRO A 406 7.78 10.20 -6.88
CA PRO A 406 7.47 11.49 -7.45
C PRO A 406 5.99 11.57 -7.78
N ARG A 407 5.33 12.66 -7.41
CA ARG A 407 3.88 12.79 -7.56
C ARG A 407 3.47 12.96 -9.02
N GLN A 408 2.53 12.12 -9.44
CA GLN A 408 1.97 12.07 -10.80
C GLN A 408 0.47 12.46 -10.87
N CYS A 409 -0.14 12.79 -9.73
CA CYS A 409 -1.55 13.16 -9.63
C CYS A 409 -1.75 14.68 -9.45
N VAL A 410 -2.94 15.15 -9.80
CA VAL A 410 -3.48 16.45 -9.37
C VAL A 410 -4.77 16.25 -8.56
N PHE A 411 -5.22 17.30 -7.89
CA PHE A 411 -6.42 17.30 -7.08
C PHE A 411 -7.48 18.24 -7.67
N ILE A 412 -8.75 17.92 -7.44
CA ILE A 412 -9.89 18.77 -7.76
C ILE A 412 -10.87 18.75 -6.60
N GLY A 413 -11.30 19.90 -6.13
CA GLY A 413 -12.31 20.03 -5.08
C GLY A 413 -13.71 20.13 -5.66
N THR A 414 -14.70 19.61 -4.94
CA THR A 414 -16.11 19.90 -5.22
C THR A 414 -16.80 20.41 -3.97
N THR A 415 -17.70 21.38 -4.14
CA THR A 415 -18.46 21.97 -3.02
C THR A 415 -19.86 22.42 -3.47
N ASN A 416 -20.79 22.38 -2.52
CA ASN A 416 -22.14 22.90 -2.69
C ASN A 416 -22.30 24.31 -2.06
N LYS A 417 -21.31 24.79 -1.30
CA LYS A 417 -21.33 26.12 -0.69
C LYS A 417 -20.67 27.16 -1.60
N ALA A 418 -21.21 28.38 -1.58
CA ALA A 418 -20.65 29.52 -2.31
C ALA A 418 -19.52 30.23 -1.55
N VAL A 419 -19.45 30.04 -0.22
CA VAL A 419 -18.43 30.62 0.65
C VAL A 419 -17.88 29.48 1.50
N TYR A 420 -16.58 29.22 1.41
CA TYR A 420 -15.95 28.03 2.01
C TYR A 420 -14.45 28.19 2.26
N LEU A 421 -13.82 29.28 1.79
CA LEU A 421 -12.41 29.54 2.05
C LEU A 421 -12.26 30.18 3.42
N ARG A 422 -11.46 29.58 4.31
CA ARG A 422 -11.34 30.03 5.70
C ARG A 422 -10.01 30.70 6.05
N ASP A 423 -9.12 30.83 5.07
CA ASP A 423 -7.75 31.32 5.26
C ASP A 423 -7.47 32.49 4.32
N GLU A 424 -7.12 33.61 4.93
CA GLU A 424 -6.93 34.94 4.34
C GLU A 424 -5.66 35.01 3.48
N THR A 425 -4.63 34.22 3.79
CA THR A 425 -3.31 34.31 3.12
C THR A 425 -2.98 33.08 2.28
N GLY A 426 -3.55 31.91 2.61
CA GLY A 426 -3.25 30.63 1.97
C GLY A 426 -4.28 30.12 0.97
N GLY A 427 -5.36 30.86 0.69
CA GLY A 427 -6.36 30.52 -0.34
C GLY A 427 -5.81 30.44 -1.77
N ARG A 428 -4.58 30.90 -2.00
CA ARG A 428 -3.90 30.94 -3.31
C ARG A 428 -3.96 29.61 -4.08
N ARG A 429 -3.96 28.49 -3.36
CA ARG A 429 -3.96 27.13 -3.93
C ARG A 429 -5.29 26.70 -4.50
N TYR A 430 -6.37 27.42 -4.24
CA TYR A 430 -7.69 27.09 -4.76
C TYR A 430 -8.04 28.00 -5.92
N TRP A 431 -8.53 27.40 -7.01
CA TRP A 431 -9.12 28.11 -8.14
C TRP A 431 -10.62 27.83 -8.15
N PRO A 432 -11.41 28.65 -7.44
CA PRO A 432 -12.86 28.51 -7.44
C PRO A 432 -13.48 28.68 -8.82
N VAL A 433 -14.42 27.81 -9.17
CA VAL A 433 -15.12 27.83 -10.45
C VAL A 433 -16.60 27.58 -10.23
N ARG A 434 -17.41 28.61 -10.45
CA ARG A 434 -18.87 28.47 -10.44
C ARG A 434 -19.31 27.69 -11.67
N VAL A 435 -19.91 26.52 -11.45
CA VAL A 435 -20.47 25.71 -12.52
C VAL A 435 -21.93 26.10 -12.77
N GLY A 436 -22.32 26.09 -14.03
CA GLY A 436 -23.69 26.21 -14.48
C GLY A 436 -24.27 24.83 -14.80
N SER A 437 -24.87 24.70 -15.98
CA SER A 437 -25.29 23.40 -16.51
C SER A 437 -24.09 22.65 -17.06
N ILE A 438 -23.79 21.46 -16.50
CA ILE A 438 -22.66 20.64 -16.95
C ILE A 438 -23.11 19.70 -18.07
N ASP A 439 -22.53 19.88 -19.26
CA ASP A 439 -22.70 18.97 -20.40
C ASP A 439 -21.64 17.86 -20.34
N THR A 440 -21.98 16.79 -19.62
CA THR A 440 -21.13 15.61 -19.48
C THR A 440 -20.92 14.86 -20.79
N ALA A 441 -21.89 14.93 -21.73
CA ALA A 441 -21.79 14.22 -23.00
C ALA A 441 -20.80 14.91 -23.94
N ALA A 442 -20.89 16.24 -24.04
CA ALA A 442 -19.92 17.04 -24.80
C ALA A 442 -18.51 16.95 -24.18
N LEU A 443 -18.39 17.01 -22.86
CA LEU A 443 -17.10 16.84 -22.18
C LEU A 443 -16.48 15.48 -22.49
N ALA A 444 -17.25 14.39 -22.40
CA ALA A 444 -16.75 13.04 -22.68
C ALA A 444 -16.31 12.87 -24.13
N ARG A 445 -17.06 13.45 -25.09
CA ARG A 445 -16.72 13.43 -26.51
C ARG A 445 -15.41 14.16 -26.80
N ASP A 446 -15.21 15.34 -26.22
CA ASP A 446 -14.11 16.24 -26.57
C ASP A 446 -12.88 16.12 -25.63
N ARG A 447 -12.98 15.31 -24.57
CA ARG A 447 -11.93 15.08 -23.56
C ARG A 447 -10.57 14.79 -24.19
N ASP A 448 -10.53 13.89 -25.15
CA ASP A 448 -9.28 13.45 -25.77
C ASP A 448 -8.66 14.60 -26.59
N GLN A 449 -9.47 15.45 -27.21
CA GLN A 449 -8.99 16.65 -27.90
C GLN A 449 -8.50 17.73 -26.94
N LEU A 450 -9.12 17.89 -25.77
CA LEU A 450 -8.62 18.78 -24.72
C LEU A 450 -7.22 18.37 -24.25
N PHE A 451 -7.01 17.07 -24.02
CA PHE A 451 -5.68 16.58 -23.63
C PHE A 451 -4.68 16.58 -24.79
N ALA A 452 -5.11 16.34 -26.02
CA ALA A 452 -4.23 16.44 -27.19
C ALA A 452 -3.68 17.87 -27.36
N GLU A 453 -4.53 18.88 -27.17
CA GLU A 453 -4.13 20.29 -27.14
C GLU A 453 -3.22 20.61 -25.95
N ALA A 454 -3.56 20.14 -24.74
CA ALA A 454 -2.73 20.34 -23.55
C ALA A 454 -1.33 19.73 -23.68
N VAL A 455 -1.22 18.52 -24.26
CA VAL A 455 0.07 17.87 -24.57
C VAL A 455 0.88 18.69 -25.56
N ARG A 456 0.24 19.23 -26.60
CA ARG A 456 0.92 20.13 -27.56
C ARG A 456 1.47 21.36 -26.86
N LEU A 457 0.68 22.03 -26.03
CA LEU A 457 1.10 23.23 -25.29
C LEU A 457 2.24 22.91 -24.31
N HIS A 458 2.16 21.79 -23.61
CA HIS A 458 3.24 21.32 -22.73
C HIS A 458 4.54 21.12 -23.50
N ARG A 459 4.50 20.44 -24.66
CA ARG A 459 5.68 20.23 -25.52
C ARG A 459 6.26 21.54 -26.06
N GLN A 460 5.46 22.60 -26.12
CA GLN A 460 5.90 23.96 -26.49
C GLN A 460 6.43 24.77 -25.30
N GLY A 461 6.46 24.20 -24.09
CA GLY A 461 6.92 24.88 -22.89
C GLY A 461 5.91 25.87 -22.31
N ALA A 462 4.62 25.70 -22.58
CA ALA A 462 3.58 26.52 -21.98
C ALA A 462 3.59 26.37 -20.45
N ARG A 463 3.46 27.48 -19.73
CA ARG A 463 3.37 27.51 -18.26
C ARG A 463 2.00 27.01 -17.81
N TRP A 464 1.97 26.17 -16.79
CA TRP A 464 0.73 25.69 -16.14
C TRP A 464 0.50 26.30 -14.76
N TRP A 465 1.16 27.42 -14.47
CA TRP A 465 0.97 28.21 -13.26
C TRP A 465 0.90 29.70 -13.61
N PRO A 466 0.14 30.48 -12.84
CA PRO A 466 -0.05 31.91 -13.10
C PRO A 466 1.23 32.67 -12.79
N ASP A 467 1.43 33.78 -13.50
CA ASP A 467 2.37 34.80 -13.04
C ASP A 467 1.72 35.72 -12.00
N GLY A 468 2.55 36.51 -11.31
CA GLY A 468 2.06 37.38 -10.25
C GLY A 468 1.08 38.46 -10.71
N ALA A 469 1.08 38.83 -12.00
CA ALA A 469 0.12 39.80 -12.54
C ALA A 469 -1.26 39.14 -12.67
N PHE A 470 -1.32 37.96 -13.30
CA PHE A 470 -2.54 37.17 -13.42
C PHE A 470 -3.11 36.81 -12.04
N GLU A 471 -2.26 36.42 -11.08
CA GLU A 471 -2.70 36.14 -9.71
C GLU A 471 -3.41 37.33 -9.07
N ARG A 472 -2.80 38.52 -9.12
CA ARG A 472 -3.37 39.72 -8.50
C ARG A 472 -4.63 40.21 -9.18
N GLN A 473 -4.68 40.15 -10.51
CA GLN A 473 -5.78 40.73 -11.30
C GLN A 473 -6.99 39.81 -11.39
N HIS A 474 -6.78 38.50 -11.45
CA HIS A 474 -7.85 37.55 -11.78
C HIS A 474 -8.11 36.52 -10.68
N ILE A 475 -7.07 35.97 -10.04
CA ILE A 475 -7.25 34.89 -9.06
C ILE A 475 -7.64 35.43 -7.68
N ARG A 476 -6.93 36.45 -7.19
CA ARG A 476 -7.14 37.00 -5.85
C ARG A 476 -8.58 37.51 -5.63
N PRO A 477 -9.21 38.25 -6.56
CA PRO A 477 -10.60 38.70 -6.39
C PRO A 477 -11.60 37.54 -6.24
N GLU A 478 -11.42 36.46 -7.00
CA GLU A 478 -12.29 35.28 -6.95
C GLU A 478 -12.15 34.51 -5.63
N GLN A 479 -10.94 34.48 -5.06
CA GLN A 479 -10.67 33.89 -3.75
C GLN A 479 -11.26 34.73 -2.61
N GLU A 480 -11.06 36.06 -2.65
CA GLU A 480 -11.60 36.99 -1.66
C GLU A 480 -13.14 36.96 -1.62
N ALA A 481 -13.79 36.86 -2.78
CA ALA A 481 -15.25 36.76 -2.89
C ALA A 481 -15.84 35.48 -2.23
N ARG A 482 -15.02 34.46 -1.95
CA ARG A 482 -15.44 33.15 -1.40
C ARG A 482 -14.89 32.88 -0.01
N PHE A 483 -14.29 33.91 0.56
CA PHE A 483 -13.79 33.90 1.93
C PHE A 483 -14.96 33.95 2.93
N GLU A 484 -14.97 32.99 3.85
CA GLU A 484 -15.88 32.93 4.98
C GLU A 484 -15.37 33.85 6.08
N ALA A 485 -15.98 35.05 6.15
CA ALA A 485 -15.69 36.01 7.21
C ALA A 485 -15.99 35.41 8.59
N ASP A 486 -15.25 35.86 9.61
CA ASP A 486 -15.51 35.44 10.97
C ASP A 486 -16.87 36.00 11.42
N ALA A 487 -17.68 35.21 12.14
CA ALA A 487 -18.99 35.65 12.63
C ALA A 487 -18.92 36.92 13.50
N TRP A 488 -17.76 37.23 14.07
CA TRP A 488 -17.53 38.46 14.85
C TRP A 488 -17.28 39.68 13.98
N GLU A 489 -16.94 39.52 12.71
CA GLU A 489 -16.46 40.61 11.87
C GLU A 489 -17.50 41.73 11.71
N ASP A 490 -18.77 41.39 11.47
CA ASP A 490 -19.85 42.39 11.35
C ASP A 490 -20.10 43.14 12.68
N VAL A 491 -19.99 42.43 13.80
CA VAL A 491 -20.15 43.01 15.14
C VAL A 491 -18.98 43.94 15.43
N ILE A 492 -17.76 43.52 15.11
CA ILE A 492 -16.55 44.33 15.26
C ILE A 492 -16.63 45.55 14.33
N ALA A 493 -17.04 45.39 13.07
CA ALA A 493 -17.21 46.47 12.11
C ALA A 493 -18.16 47.55 12.62
N SER A 494 -19.31 47.13 13.15
CA SER A 494 -20.30 48.02 13.77
C SER A 494 -19.75 48.72 15.01
N PHE A 495 -19.00 47.99 15.85
CA PHE A 495 -18.40 48.51 17.06
C PHE A 495 -17.31 49.56 16.79
N VAL A 496 -16.49 49.35 15.77
CA VAL A 496 -15.36 50.24 15.45
C VAL A 496 -15.73 51.39 14.52
N ALA A 497 -16.92 51.36 13.88
CA ALA A 497 -17.34 52.34 12.88
C ALA A 497 -17.22 53.82 13.33
N ASN A 498 -17.50 54.10 14.60
CA ASN A 498 -17.47 55.45 15.18
C ASN A 498 -16.27 55.68 16.13
N ARG A 499 -15.25 54.83 16.08
CA ARG A 499 -14.07 54.92 16.93
C ARG A 499 -12.83 55.24 16.09
N THR A 500 -11.88 55.94 16.68
CA THR A 500 -10.58 56.25 16.06
C THR A 500 -9.49 55.25 16.48
N THR A 501 -9.58 54.77 17.73
CA THR A 501 -8.67 53.78 18.28
C THR A 501 -9.43 52.78 19.15
N VAL A 502 -9.04 51.51 19.11
CA VAL A 502 -9.59 50.45 19.99
C VAL A 502 -8.51 49.50 20.47
N THR A 503 -8.70 48.84 21.62
CA THR A 503 -7.87 47.71 22.04
C THR A 503 -8.59 46.38 21.81
N LEU A 504 -7.83 45.28 21.71
CA LEU A 504 -8.43 43.92 21.61
C LEU A 504 -9.36 43.62 22.80
N THR A 505 -9.03 44.15 23.97
CA THR A 505 -9.83 43.96 25.19
C THR A 505 -11.15 44.71 25.14
N GLU A 506 -11.16 45.94 24.63
CA GLU A 506 -12.38 46.72 24.42
C GLU A 506 -13.28 46.04 23.38
N VAL A 507 -12.72 45.60 22.26
CA VAL A 507 -13.50 44.89 21.23
C VAL A 507 -14.08 43.59 21.78
N ALA A 508 -13.33 42.81 22.54
CA ALA A 508 -13.84 41.57 23.14
C ALA A 508 -14.98 41.83 24.14
N ARG A 509 -14.82 42.82 25.03
CA ARG A 509 -15.77 43.06 26.13
C ARG A 509 -16.97 43.88 25.70
N GLU A 510 -16.72 45.03 25.10
CA GLU A 510 -17.75 46.00 24.75
C GLU A 510 -18.36 45.70 23.38
N GLY A 511 -17.58 45.13 22.46
CA GLY A 511 -18.07 44.73 21.14
C GLY A 511 -18.71 43.34 21.12
N LEU A 512 -18.02 42.34 21.68
CA LEU A 512 -18.44 40.93 21.59
C LEU A 512 -19.06 40.36 22.88
N GLY A 513 -19.14 41.14 23.96
CA GLY A 513 -19.84 40.74 25.19
C GLY A 513 -19.11 39.71 26.06
N PHE A 514 -17.78 39.62 26.00
CA PHE A 514 -17.02 38.68 26.83
C PHE A 514 -17.11 39.07 28.33
N GLU A 515 -17.69 38.19 29.15
CA GLU A 515 -17.90 38.43 30.59
C GLU A 515 -16.62 38.26 31.44
N THR A 516 -15.62 37.52 30.94
CA THR A 516 -14.38 37.23 31.69
C THR A 516 -13.29 38.28 31.48
N SER A 517 -12.39 38.41 32.46
CA SER A 517 -11.21 39.28 32.37
C SER A 517 -10.05 38.72 31.58
N ARG A 518 -10.06 37.42 31.28
CA ARG A 518 -9.04 36.74 30.47
C ARG A 518 -9.63 36.35 29.12
N ILE A 519 -9.20 37.06 28.09
CA ILE A 519 -9.49 36.71 26.70
C ILE A 519 -8.43 35.72 26.24
N GLY A 520 -8.85 34.55 25.74
CA GLY A 520 -7.94 33.52 25.27
C GLY A 520 -7.11 33.99 24.07
N THR A 521 -5.91 33.42 23.90
CA THR A 521 -5.03 33.74 22.76
C THR A 521 -5.71 33.49 21.41
N ALA A 522 -6.61 32.51 21.32
CA ALA A 522 -7.40 32.24 20.11
C ALA A 522 -8.37 33.39 19.78
N ASP A 523 -9.08 33.90 20.78
CA ASP A 523 -10.05 35.00 20.61
C ASP A 523 -9.35 36.31 20.28
N GLN A 524 -8.21 36.60 20.94
CA GLN A 524 -7.38 37.76 20.61
C GLN A 524 -6.91 37.73 19.14
N ARG A 525 -6.55 36.55 18.62
CA ARG A 525 -6.15 36.38 17.21
C ARG A 525 -7.33 36.60 16.26
N ARG A 526 -8.52 36.10 16.59
CA ARG A 526 -9.74 36.31 15.77
C ARG A 526 -10.11 37.79 15.69
N ILE A 527 -10.10 38.50 16.81
CA ILE A 527 -10.37 39.94 16.87
C ILE A 527 -9.32 40.73 16.09
N ALA A 528 -8.03 40.40 16.25
CA ALA A 528 -6.96 41.05 15.52
C ALA A 528 -7.10 40.88 14.00
N ALA A 529 -7.41 39.67 13.53
CA ALA A 529 -7.61 39.40 12.10
C ALA A 529 -8.82 40.17 11.53
N ALA A 530 -9.93 40.23 12.27
CA ALA A 530 -11.10 41.02 11.86
C ALA A 530 -10.77 42.53 11.77
N LEU A 531 -9.99 43.07 12.71
CA LEU A 531 -9.53 44.47 12.67
C LEU A 531 -8.63 44.74 11.45
N GLU A 532 -7.65 43.86 11.17
CA GLU A 532 -6.77 43.98 9.99
C GLU A 532 -7.59 44.03 8.70
N ARG A 533 -8.61 43.18 8.56
CA ARG A 533 -9.54 43.17 7.40
C ARG A 533 -10.37 44.44 7.25
N LEU A 534 -10.77 45.03 8.37
CA LEU A 534 -11.49 46.30 8.40
C LEU A 534 -10.57 47.52 8.16
N GLY A 535 -9.30 47.29 7.81
CA GLY A 535 -8.30 48.32 7.52
C GLY A 535 -7.67 48.95 8.78
N TRP A 536 -7.74 48.27 9.92
CA TRP A 536 -7.12 48.75 11.17
C TRP A 536 -5.73 48.14 11.36
N GLU A 537 -4.79 48.96 11.81
CA GLU A 537 -3.39 48.60 12.01
C GLU A 537 -2.99 48.72 13.48
N ARG A 538 -1.95 47.98 13.88
CA ARG A 538 -1.41 48.05 15.25
C ARG A 538 -0.62 49.34 15.44
N LEU A 539 -1.06 50.17 16.38
CA LEU A 539 -0.37 51.39 16.77
C LEU A 539 0.72 51.13 17.81
N ARG A 540 1.56 52.16 18.05
CA ARG A 540 2.55 52.14 19.12
C ARG A 540 1.87 51.99 20.48
N LYS A 541 2.62 51.47 21.45
CA LYS A 541 2.13 51.33 22.83
C LYS A 541 1.73 52.69 23.39
N ASP A 542 0.57 52.74 24.04
CA ASP A 542 0.12 53.93 24.76
C ASP A 542 0.91 54.11 26.08
N SER A 543 0.66 55.23 26.76
CA SER A 543 1.28 55.54 28.06
C SER A 543 0.92 54.56 29.19
N ARG A 544 -0.08 53.68 28.97
CA ARG A 544 -0.52 52.62 29.88
C ARG A 544 0.04 51.24 29.49
N GLY A 545 0.85 51.16 28.43
CA GLY A 545 1.48 49.93 27.95
C GLY A 545 0.61 49.07 27.03
N ASN A 546 -0.62 49.50 26.73
CA ASN A 546 -1.52 48.80 25.82
C ASN A 546 -1.08 49.01 24.37
N ARG A 547 -1.40 48.06 23.48
CA ARG A 547 -1.23 48.20 22.02
C ARG A 547 -2.59 48.47 21.37
N PRO A 548 -2.97 49.74 21.17
CA PRO A 548 -4.20 50.07 20.46
C PRO A 548 -4.07 49.78 18.96
N TRP A 549 -5.22 49.69 18.32
CA TRP A 549 -5.43 49.58 16.90
C TRP A 549 -6.08 50.87 16.40
N GLY A 550 -5.76 51.30 15.18
CA GLY A 550 -6.37 52.48 14.55
C GLY A 550 -6.25 52.39 13.03
N ARG A 551 -7.00 53.21 12.30
CA ARG A 551 -6.80 53.36 10.84
C ARG A 551 -5.67 54.36 10.61
N SER A 552 -4.74 54.05 9.71
CA SER A 552 -3.79 55.03 9.21
C SER A 552 -4.59 56.13 8.50
N GLY A 553 -4.56 57.34 9.07
CA GLY A 553 -5.31 58.50 8.62
C GLY A 553 -4.77 59.12 7.34
#